data_AF-A0A8B7BJV1-F1
#
_entry.id   AF-A0A8B7BJV1-F1
#
_cell.length_a   1.000
_cell.length_b   1.000
_cell.length_c   1.000
_cell.angle_alpha   90.00
_cell.angle_beta   90.00
_cell.angle_gamma   90.00
#
_symmetry.space_group_name_H-M   'P 1'
#
loop_
_entity.id
_entity.type
_entity.pdbx_description
1 polymer ?
#
loop_
_entity_poly.entity_id
_entity_poly.type
_entity_poly.pdbx_seq_one_letter_code
_entity_poly.pdbx_strand_id
1 'polypeptide(L)'
;MKPLTTEQEVLLSSDDQSTQSDPVGNGSYAVLSDKEGKMKDSNSEHERAFEVPPGKVVVPPVVDEVQGQALRTLQVLKVIEDDVQPGDLCTRREYARWLVAASSSLSRYTCSKVYPAMYIEKVTELAFDDVTPEDPDFATIQGLAEAGLISSKLSSQDSVLFSPESPLSRQDLVSWKMALDKKLLPLVDRNLLYQCSGFIDIDKINPDAWPALVADLSAGDRSITAFAFGFTRLFQPNKPVTKAQAAVALTSGDGAEAISGELARIEAESLAETTVNAHTAFADQVKQDLNASYRKDLAIEREKINALEKLAEEARLELEKLRTEREEKNNALMCGQAAVEAEMEAFSRIRPEVEEQLLSLMNDKIEISFERDRISKLRKEAERENQVIAQLEYELEVERKALSVARCWAEEEAKRARKQTRALEEARKQWEKYGIRVIVDDLQDDASTRPTWLRAWKPPPMEGTIARAETIVEKLKTMAAELKLRSNIVMEKFIQKMVSLVRALKQSVSTASKRAQEIHGIVISKARKSVNELCENASGLNSRVGHSARRAVKDCREGLEIIKQRFKT
;
A
#
# COMPACT_ATOMS: atom_id res chain seq x y z
N MET A 1 -59.85 12.96 24.04
CA MET A 1 -61.21 13.20 24.57
C MET A 1 -61.65 12.00 25.39
N LYS A 2 -62.44 12.23 26.46
CA LYS A 2 -62.93 11.25 27.46
C LYS A 2 -61.84 10.72 28.45
N PRO A 3 -62.18 10.48 29.74
CA PRO A 3 -62.36 11.59 30.69
C PRO A 3 -61.74 11.34 32.10
N LEU A 4 -61.86 12.35 32.97
CA LEU A 4 -61.51 12.33 34.40
C LEU A 4 -62.56 11.61 35.28
N THR A 5 -62.14 11.24 36.49
CA THR A 5 -62.95 11.05 37.71
C THR A 5 -62.26 11.90 38.80
N THR A 6 -62.93 12.90 39.41
CA THR A 6 -63.71 12.85 40.67
C THR A 6 -62.79 12.45 41.85
N GLU A 7 -62.65 13.20 42.95
CA GLU A 7 -63.67 13.86 43.79
C GLU A 7 -63.20 15.28 44.21
N GLN A 8 -63.99 16.36 44.08
CA GLN A 8 -65.27 16.77 44.71
C GLN A 8 -65.12 17.54 46.02
N GLU A 9 -65.76 18.71 46.03
CA GLU A 9 -65.67 19.81 47.00
C GLU A 9 -67.10 20.20 47.44
N VAL A 10 -67.21 20.93 48.56
CA VAL A 10 -68.43 21.62 49.07
C VAL A 10 -69.53 20.75 49.70
N LEU A 11 -69.83 21.03 50.98
CA LEU A 11 -71.22 21.19 51.47
C LEU A 11 -71.29 22.09 52.72
N LEU A 12 -71.89 23.27 52.52
CA LEU A 12 -72.77 24.08 53.39
C LEU A 12 -72.40 24.51 54.84
N SER A 13 -72.77 25.76 55.10
CA SER A 13 -72.93 26.46 56.38
C SER A 13 -73.95 25.81 57.32
N SER A 14 -73.75 25.93 58.65
CA SER A 14 -74.45 26.92 59.50
C SER A 14 -74.19 26.67 61.00
N ASP A 15 -74.27 27.77 61.76
CA ASP A 15 -74.65 27.86 63.19
C ASP A 15 -74.02 26.92 64.23
N ASP A 16 -73.30 27.50 65.19
CA ASP A 16 -73.86 27.53 66.55
C ASP A 16 -73.38 28.75 67.38
N GLN A 17 -74.20 29.16 68.35
CA GLN A 17 -74.04 30.38 69.13
C GLN A 17 -73.45 30.17 70.54
N SER A 18 -73.05 31.30 71.15
CA SER A 18 -72.77 31.49 72.59
C SER A 18 -71.37 31.04 73.08
N THR A 19 -70.80 31.62 74.14
CA THR A 19 -71.40 32.56 75.12
C THR A 19 -70.41 33.66 75.53
N GLN A 20 -70.88 34.90 75.73
CA GLN A 20 -70.13 35.96 76.41
C GLN A 20 -69.92 35.64 77.89
N SER A 21 -68.81 36.13 78.46
CA SER A 21 -68.81 36.66 79.83
C SER A 21 -67.78 37.80 79.97
N ASP A 22 -68.28 39.02 80.05
CA ASP A 22 -67.51 40.21 80.48
C ASP A 22 -67.56 40.32 82.04
N PRO A 23 -67.14 41.43 82.69
CA PRO A 23 -65.78 41.60 83.19
C PRO A 23 -65.78 41.89 84.72
N VAL A 24 -64.67 42.44 85.24
CA VAL A 24 -64.52 43.42 86.36
C VAL A 24 -63.27 43.11 87.19
N GLY A 25 -62.41 44.12 87.36
CA GLY A 25 -61.18 44.05 88.15
C GLY A 25 -60.55 45.44 88.32
N ASN A 26 -61.22 46.29 89.09
CA ASN A 26 -60.86 47.70 89.26
C ASN A 26 -59.59 47.89 90.12
N GLY A 27 -58.77 48.91 89.86
CA GLY A 27 -57.49 49.10 90.57
C GLY A 27 -56.80 50.43 90.29
N SER A 28 -57.35 51.53 90.82
CA SER A 28 -56.77 52.87 90.76
C SER A 28 -55.84 53.18 91.95
N TYR A 29 -54.70 53.83 91.71
CA TYR A 29 -53.93 54.75 92.59
C TYR A 29 -52.71 55.26 91.78
N ALA A 30 -52.21 56.49 91.89
CA ALA A 30 -52.72 57.72 92.49
C ALA A 30 -52.07 58.93 91.77
N VAL A 31 -52.75 60.08 91.77
CA VAL A 31 -52.19 61.36 91.31
C VAL A 31 -51.39 62.02 92.44
N LEU A 32 -50.21 62.58 92.13
CA LEU A 32 -49.63 63.68 92.88
C LEU A 32 -49.07 64.72 91.90
N SER A 33 -49.28 66.00 92.23
CA SER A 33 -49.04 67.15 91.36
C SER A 33 -47.81 67.96 91.78
N ASP A 34 -47.47 68.91 90.90
CA ASP A 34 -46.72 70.15 91.17
C ASP A 34 -45.23 70.05 91.55
N LYS A 35 -44.39 70.59 90.65
CA LYS A 35 -43.94 72.00 90.81
C LYS A 35 -43.24 72.54 89.58
N GLU A 36 -43.67 73.73 89.14
CA GLU A 36 -42.87 74.57 88.25
C GLU A 36 -41.61 75.08 88.97
N GLY A 37 -40.47 75.04 88.27
CA GLY A 37 -39.18 75.56 88.73
C GLY A 37 -38.52 76.37 87.62
N LYS A 38 -38.31 77.68 87.87
CA LYS A 38 -37.91 78.66 86.85
C LYS A 38 -36.38 78.83 86.79
N MET A 39 -35.83 78.85 85.57
CA MET A 39 -34.54 79.41 85.16
C MET A 39 -33.27 79.06 85.95
N LYS A 40 -32.29 78.49 85.24
CA LYS A 40 -30.93 79.02 85.25
C LYS A 40 -30.18 78.69 83.95
N ASP A 41 -29.60 79.72 83.32
CA ASP A 41 -28.62 79.54 82.26
C ASP A 41 -27.34 78.91 82.82
N SER A 42 -26.78 77.97 82.07
CA SER A 42 -25.35 77.62 82.13
C SER A 42 -24.90 77.17 80.75
N ASN A 43 -24.34 78.12 80.00
CA ASN A 43 -23.64 77.86 78.76
C ASN A 43 -22.41 76.95 78.97
N SER A 44 -21.93 76.39 77.86
CA SER A 44 -20.57 75.85 77.66
C SER A 44 -20.15 74.63 78.49
N GLU A 45 -20.73 73.47 78.20
CA GLU A 45 -19.98 72.22 78.13
C GLU A 45 -20.27 71.53 76.78
N HIS A 46 -19.56 71.95 75.73
CA HIS A 46 -19.39 71.10 74.56
C HIS A 46 -18.52 69.92 74.98
N GLU A 47 -19.16 68.82 75.39
CA GLU A 47 -18.48 67.55 75.63
C GLU A 47 -17.78 67.12 74.34
N ARG A 48 -16.44 67.20 74.36
CA ARG A 48 -15.61 66.56 73.35
C ARG A 48 -16.00 65.09 73.29
N ALA A 49 -16.38 64.62 72.11
CA ALA A 49 -16.48 63.20 71.84
C ALA A 49 -15.11 62.57 72.09
N PHE A 50 -14.93 61.97 73.26
CA PHE A 50 -13.77 61.11 73.52
C PHE A 50 -13.88 59.92 72.57
N GLU A 51 -12.80 59.62 71.86
CA GLU A 51 -12.64 58.36 71.14
C GLU A 51 -12.67 57.21 72.16
N VAL A 52 -13.87 56.66 72.40
CA VAL A 52 -14.02 55.44 73.17
C VAL A 52 -13.54 54.30 72.25
N PRO A 53 -12.42 53.62 72.57
CA PRO A 53 -11.96 52.52 71.73
C PRO A 53 -13.05 51.46 71.64
N PRO A 54 -13.33 50.88 70.45
CA PRO A 54 -14.43 49.96 70.26
C PRO A 54 -14.33 48.80 71.26
N GLY A 55 -15.30 48.73 72.17
CA GLY A 55 -15.31 47.73 73.24
C GLY A 55 -15.24 46.33 72.64
N LYS A 56 -14.28 45.52 73.09
CA LYS A 56 -14.06 44.17 72.58
C LYS A 56 -15.35 43.36 72.69
N VAL A 57 -15.76 42.73 71.58
CA VAL A 57 -16.91 41.81 71.55
C VAL A 57 -16.65 40.64 72.50
N VAL A 58 -17.33 40.65 73.66
CA VAL A 58 -17.17 39.62 74.71
C VAL A 58 -17.98 38.37 74.40
N VAL A 59 -19.12 38.52 73.72
CA VAL A 59 -20.00 37.45 73.26
C VAL A 59 -20.13 37.60 71.74
N PRO A 60 -19.61 36.65 70.92
CA PRO A 60 -19.74 36.72 69.48
C PRO A 60 -21.21 36.82 69.04
N PRO A 61 -21.55 37.68 68.07
CA PRO A 61 -22.90 37.74 67.51
C PRO A 61 -23.22 36.42 66.79
N VAL A 62 -24.43 35.93 66.98
CA VAL A 62 -24.97 34.84 66.15
C VAL A 62 -25.33 35.44 64.79
N VAL A 63 -24.65 34.99 63.75
CA VAL A 63 -24.95 35.36 62.36
C VAL A 63 -26.02 34.40 61.86
N ASP A 64 -27.19 34.91 61.49
CA ASP A 64 -28.25 34.10 60.89
C ASP A 64 -28.00 33.81 59.41
N GLU A 65 -28.81 32.94 58.82
CA GLU A 65 -28.64 32.50 57.42
C GLU A 65 -28.84 33.66 56.42
N VAL A 66 -29.74 34.61 56.71
CA VAL A 66 -30.03 35.77 55.87
C VAL A 66 -28.85 36.73 55.87
N GLN A 67 -28.29 37.01 57.05
CA GLN A 67 -27.08 37.79 57.25
C GLN A 67 -25.86 37.17 56.55
N GLY A 68 -25.66 35.86 56.70
CA GLY A 68 -24.60 35.12 56.02
C GLY A 68 -24.76 35.15 54.50
N GLN A 69 -25.99 35.02 53.99
CA GLN A 69 -26.25 35.07 52.56
C GLN A 69 -26.12 36.47 51.96
N ALA A 70 -26.56 37.52 52.67
CA ALA A 70 -26.41 38.91 52.25
C ALA A 70 -24.93 39.28 52.07
N LEU A 71 -24.06 38.88 53.01
CA LEU A 71 -22.62 39.11 52.91
C LEU A 71 -22.01 38.41 51.68
N ARG A 72 -22.29 37.11 51.50
CA ARG A 72 -21.81 36.32 50.34
C ARG A 72 -22.26 36.92 49.01
N THR A 73 -23.53 37.34 48.93
CA THR A 73 -24.08 38.01 47.75
C THR A 73 -23.26 39.26 47.39
N LEU A 74 -22.91 40.09 48.36
CA LEU A 74 -22.12 41.29 48.13
C LEU A 74 -20.64 41.00 47.81
N GLN A 75 -20.08 39.89 48.29
CA GLN A 75 -18.76 39.39 47.90
C GLN A 75 -18.75 38.90 46.44
N VAL A 76 -19.73 38.09 46.03
CA VAL A 76 -19.92 37.67 44.62
C VAL A 76 -20.06 38.88 43.68
N LEU A 77 -20.75 39.93 44.14
CA LEU A 77 -20.93 41.19 43.41
C LEU A 77 -19.75 42.17 43.58
N LYS A 78 -18.68 41.80 44.30
CA LYS A 78 -17.45 42.57 44.56
C LYS A 78 -17.71 43.96 45.18
N VAL A 79 -18.76 44.08 45.98
CA VAL A 79 -19.09 45.26 46.79
C VAL A 79 -18.39 45.21 48.15
N ILE A 80 -18.18 44.00 48.69
CA ILE A 80 -17.49 43.72 49.94
C ILE A 80 -16.31 42.79 49.65
N GLU A 81 -15.22 42.95 50.40
CA GLU A 81 -13.99 42.17 50.27
C GLU A 81 -14.18 40.69 50.71
N ASP A 82 -13.52 39.75 50.02
CA ASP A 82 -13.74 38.30 50.18
C ASP A 82 -13.32 37.74 51.56
N ASP A 83 -12.40 38.42 52.26
CA ASP A 83 -11.85 38.01 53.55
C ASP A 83 -12.67 38.50 54.77
N VAL A 84 -13.67 39.36 54.54
CA VAL A 84 -14.52 39.98 55.57
C VAL A 84 -15.28 38.93 56.37
N GLN A 85 -15.13 38.97 57.70
CA GLN A 85 -15.85 38.09 58.61
C GLN A 85 -17.20 38.70 59.02
N PRO A 86 -18.31 37.92 59.02
CA PRO A 86 -19.65 38.45 59.28
C PRO A 86 -19.86 38.94 60.72
N GLY A 87 -19.18 38.33 61.69
CA GLY A 87 -19.36 38.62 63.13
C GLY A 87 -18.55 39.81 63.66
N ASP A 88 -17.67 40.39 62.85
CA ASP A 88 -16.89 41.57 63.24
C ASP A 88 -17.78 42.82 63.31
N LEU A 89 -17.33 43.85 64.05
CA LEU A 89 -17.98 45.15 64.01
C LEU A 89 -17.64 45.85 62.69
N CYS A 90 -18.63 46.52 62.11
CA CYS A 90 -18.44 47.37 60.94
C CYS A 90 -18.00 48.76 61.39
N THR A 91 -16.92 49.30 60.82
CA THR A 91 -16.48 50.69 61.03
C THR A 91 -17.25 51.64 60.12
N ARG A 92 -17.30 52.93 60.48
CA ARG A 92 -17.89 53.98 59.64
C ARG A 92 -17.19 54.11 58.29
N ARG A 93 -15.86 53.94 58.27
CA ARG A 93 -15.03 53.82 57.06
C ARG A 93 -15.47 52.70 56.13
N GLU A 94 -15.53 51.45 56.63
CA GLU A 94 -15.90 50.29 55.81
C GLU A 94 -17.30 50.45 55.23
N TYR A 95 -18.25 50.92 56.03
CA TYR A 95 -19.61 51.13 55.55
C TYR A 95 -19.72 52.24 54.49
N ALA A 96 -18.95 53.32 54.63
CA ALA A 96 -18.84 54.35 53.60
C ALA A 96 -18.33 53.76 52.27
N ARG A 97 -17.28 52.92 52.31
CA ARG A 97 -16.73 52.23 51.14
C ARG A 97 -17.77 51.34 50.48
N TRP A 98 -18.45 50.51 51.27
CA TRP A 98 -19.46 49.59 50.76
C TRP A 98 -20.70 50.31 50.22
N LEU A 99 -21.13 51.44 50.80
CA LEU A 99 -22.22 52.26 50.26
C LEU A 99 -21.90 52.82 48.87
N VAL A 100 -20.70 53.40 48.69
CA VAL A 100 -20.27 53.92 47.38
C VAL A 100 -20.10 52.79 46.36
N ALA A 101 -19.45 51.69 46.74
CA ALA A 101 -19.28 50.49 45.91
C ALA A 101 -20.63 49.86 45.51
N ALA A 102 -21.58 49.75 46.44
CA ALA A 102 -22.94 49.30 46.19
C ALA A 102 -23.66 50.22 45.21
N SER A 103 -23.63 51.55 45.43
CA SER A 103 -24.31 52.50 44.55
C SER A 103 -23.75 52.46 43.12
N SER A 104 -22.43 52.31 42.96
CA SER A 104 -21.77 52.29 41.67
C SER A 104 -21.95 50.97 40.91
N SER A 105 -21.93 49.84 41.60
CA SER A 105 -21.99 48.49 41.01
C SER A 105 -23.41 47.99 40.79
N LEU A 106 -24.33 48.31 41.71
CA LEU A 106 -25.70 47.75 41.73
C LEU A 106 -26.71 48.67 41.06
N SER A 107 -26.52 50.00 41.09
CA SER A 107 -27.46 50.90 40.41
C SER A 107 -27.28 50.85 38.90
N ARG A 108 -28.37 50.56 38.19
CA ARG A 108 -28.48 50.76 36.73
C ARG A 108 -28.82 52.21 36.35
N TYR A 109 -29.32 53.01 37.29
CA TYR A 109 -29.69 54.42 37.05
C TYR A 109 -28.55 55.35 37.48
N THR A 110 -28.09 56.19 36.55
CA THR A 110 -27.01 57.16 36.79
C THR A 110 -27.35 58.21 37.85
N CYS A 111 -28.63 58.47 38.09
CA CYS A 111 -29.11 59.41 39.11
C CYS A 111 -29.09 58.87 40.55
N SER A 112 -28.77 57.59 40.75
CA SER A 112 -28.63 56.94 42.07
C SER A 112 -27.21 56.45 42.35
N LYS A 113 -26.22 56.89 41.55
CA LYS A 113 -24.80 56.57 41.78
C LYS A 113 -24.14 57.68 42.59
N VAL A 114 -23.48 57.29 43.68
CA VAL A 114 -22.52 58.16 44.36
C VAL A 114 -21.17 57.97 43.67
N TYR A 115 -20.49 59.07 43.38
CA TYR A 115 -19.12 59.05 42.88
C TYR A 115 -18.17 59.42 44.02
N PRO A 116 -16.96 58.82 44.09
CA PRO A 116 -15.90 59.33 44.95
C PRO A 116 -15.61 60.81 44.63
N ALA A 117 -15.37 61.61 45.66
CA ALA A 117 -15.06 63.03 45.53
C ALA A 117 -13.78 63.26 44.72
N MET A 118 -13.77 64.38 43.99
CA MET A 118 -12.58 64.87 43.32
C MET A 118 -11.90 65.93 44.21
N TYR A 119 -10.73 65.60 44.75
CA TYR A 119 -9.95 66.58 45.51
C TYR A 119 -9.23 67.56 44.57
N ILE A 120 -9.54 68.85 44.72
CA ILE A 120 -8.80 69.95 44.10
C ILE A 120 -8.23 70.81 45.23
N GLU A 121 -6.90 70.83 45.34
CA GLU A 121 -6.18 71.60 46.35
C GLU A 121 -6.64 73.08 46.34
N LYS A 122 -7.00 73.61 47.52
CA LYS A 122 -7.49 74.98 47.75
C LYS A 122 -8.84 75.32 47.09
N VAL A 123 -9.56 74.34 46.53
CA VAL A 123 -10.92 74.53 45.98
C VAL A 123 -11.94 73.61 46.66
N THR A 124 -11.59 72.35 46.91
CA THR A 124 -12.43 71.41 47.67
C THR A 124 -12.40 71.77 49.16
N GLU A 125 -13.57 72.05 49.74
CA GLU A 125 -13.74 72.22 51.17
C GLU A 125 -13.83 70.85 51.86
N LEU A 126 -13.05 70.64 52.93
CA LEU A 126 -13.05 69.37 53.66
C LEU A 126 -14.35 69.21 54.46
N ALA A 127 -15.05 68.11 54.25
CA ALA A 127 -16.32 67.82 54.92
C ALA A 127 -16.20 67.61 56.44
N PHE A 128 -15.01 67.20 56.92
CA PHE A 128 -14.73 66.79 58.30
C PHE A 128 -13.36 67.32 58.78
N ASP A 129 -13.21 67.51 60.09
CA ASP A 129 -11.94 67.96 60.70
C ASP A 129 -10.86 66.87 60.82
N ASP A 130 -11.27 65.60 60.83
CA ASP A 130 -10.42 64.43 61.12
C ASP A 130 -10.15 63.53 59.90
N VAL A 131 -10.61 63.92 58.70
CA VAL A 131 -10.39 63.17 57.45
C VAL A 131 -9.65 64.05 56.46
N THR A 132 -8.38 63.74 56.22
CA THR A 132 -7.50 64.52 55.32
C THR A 132 -7.34 63.84 53.96
N PRO A 133 -6.86 64.53 52.90
CA PRO A 133 -6.68 63.95 51.57
C PRO A 133 -5.72 62.75 51.50
N GLU A 134 -4.90 62.54 52.52
CA GLU A 134 -4.00 61.39 52.67
C GLU A 134 -4.70 60.12 53.19
N ASP A 135 -5.95 60.23 53.66
CA ASP A 135 -6.75 59.09 54.12
C ASP A 135 -7.10 58.17 52.92
N PRO A 136 -6.92 56.83 53.04
CA PRO A 136 -7.13 55.91 51.92
C PRO A 136 -8.58 55.84 51.42
N ASP A 137 -9.55 56.20 52.26
CA ASP A 137 -10.97 56.30 51.90
C ASP A 137 -11.44 57.77 51.80
N PHE A 138 -10.54 58.74 51.75
CA PHE A 138 -10.87 60.17 51.65
C PHE A 138 -11.93 60.43 50.58
N ALA A 139 -11.67 59.99 49.34
CA ALA A 139 -12.56 60.24 48.21
C ALA A 139 -13.95 59.61 48.42
N THR A 140 -14.03 58.46 49.09
CA THR A 140 -15.29 57.79 49.44
C THR A 140 -16.07 58.60 50.48
N ILE A 141 -15.42 58.95 51.59
CA ILE A 141 -16.04 59.62 52.74
C ILE A 141 -16.46 61.04 52.36
N GLN A 142 -15.56 61.80 51.73
CA GLN A 142 -15.83 63.12 51.17
C GLN A 142 -16.94 63.05 50.11
N GLY A 143 -16.95 62.03 49.24
CA GLY A 143 -17.96 61.87 48.18
C GLY A 143 -19.39 61.67 48.71
N LEU A 144 -19.55 60.92 49.81
CA LEU A 144 -20.84 60.79 50.51
C LEU A 144 -21.30 62.11 51.14
N ALA A 145 -20.36 62.90 51.68
CA ALA A 145 -20.66 64.19 52.28
C ALA A 145 -21.02 65.26 51.22
N GLU A 146 -20.28 65.32 50.11
CA GLU A 146 -20.58 66.17 48.95
C GLU A 146 -21.91 65.80 48.29
N ALA A 147 -22.29 64.52 48.31
CA ALA A 147 -23.61 64.05 47.88
C ALA A 147 -24.74 64.38 48.88
N GLY A 148 -24.43 64.92 50.07
CA GLY A 148 -25.40 65.26 51.11
C GLY A 148 -26.01 64.04 51.83
N LEU A 149 -25.38 62.87 51.74
CA LEU A 149 -25.89 61.61 52.32
C LEU A 149 -25.48 61.41 53.79
N ILE A 150 -24.42 62.10 54.22
CA ILE A 150 -23.92 62.09 55.59
C ILE A 150 -23.75 63.53 56.09
N SER A 151 -24.14 63.79 57.33
CA SER A 151 -24.02 65.13 57.95
C SER A 151 -22.55 65.56 58.02
N SER A 152 -22.26 66.77 57.58
CA SER A 152 -20.89 67.30 57.46
C SER A 152 -20.87 68.82 57.54
N LYS A 153 -19.67 69.43 57.52
CA LYS A 153 -19.49 70.89 57.44
C LYS A 153 -20.16 71.54 56.22
N LEU A 154 -20.31 70.76 55.14
CA LEU A 154 -20.95 71.22 53.92
C LEU A 154 -22.48 71.41 54.11
N SER A 155 -23.06 70.84 55.16
CA SER A 155 -24.49 70.95 55.50
C SER A 155 -24.80 71.71 56.79
N SER A 156 -23.85 71.82 57.73
CA SER A 156 -23.98 72.60 58.98
C SER A 156 -22.69 73.33 59.33
N GLN A 157 -22.77 74.49 60.00
CA GLN A 157 -21.63 75.39 60.24
C GLN A 157 -20.73 75.00 61.44
N ASP A 158 -20.98 73.86 62.09
CA ASP A 158 -20.23 73.40 63.26
C ASP A 158 -18.98 72.59 62.90
N SER A 159 -18.07 72.41 63.87
CA SER A 159 -16.96 71.45 63.74
C SER A 159 -17.52 70.02 63.82
N VAL A 160 -17.41 69.27 62.72
CA VAL A 160 -17.90 67.89 62.58
C VAL A 160 -16.73 66.94 62.39
N LEU A 161 -16.71 65.88 63.20
CA LEU A 161 -15.78 64.75 63.11
C LEU A 161 -16.50 63.55 62.45
N PHE A 162 -15.83 62.85 61.55
CA PHE A 162 -16.36 61.62 60.95
C PHE A 162 -16.05 60.38 61.80
N SER A 163 -14.90 60.37 62.48
CA SER A 163 -14.33 59.27 63.27
C SER A 163 -14.28 57.94 62.50
N PRO A 164 -13.41 57.81 61.47
CA PRO A 164 -13.41 56.69 60.53
C PRO A 164 -13.37 55.30 61.17
N GLU A 165 -12.52 55.14 62.19
CA GLU A 165 -12.26 53.87 62.90
C GLU A 165 -13.30 53.55 63.98
N SER A 166 -14.22 54.47 64.26
CA SER A 166 -15.28 54.23 65.23
C SER A 166 -16.36 53.29 64.65
N PRO A 167 -16.97 52.43 65.48
CA PRO A 167 -17.92 51.44 64.99
C PRO A 167 -19.22 52.12 64.54
N LEU A 168 -19.75 51.67 63.41
CA LEU A 168 -20.98 52.20 62.83
C LEU A 168 -22.17 51.98 63.78
N SER A 169 -22.92 53.06 64.03
CA SER A 169 -24.12 53.01 64.87
C SER A 169 -25.35 52.52 64.09
N ARG A 170 -26.36 52.01 64.80
CA ARG A 170 -27.64 51.62 64.20
C ARG A 170 -28.36 52.77 63.51
N GLN A 171 -28.30 53.98 64.09
CA GLN A 171 -28.92 55.16 63.47
C GLN A 171 -28.19 55.59 62.20
N ASP A 172 -26.85 55.55 62.17
CA ASP A 172 -26.06 55.90 60.98
C ASP A 172 -26.30 54.90 59.85
N LEU A 173 -26.30 53.59 60.16
CA LEU A 173 -26.58 52.52 59.20
C LEU A 173 -27.86 52.78 58.39
N VAL A 174 -28.97 53.01 59.09
CA VAL A 174 -30.28 53.24 58.49
C VAL A 174 -30.32 54.61 57.82
N SER A 175 -29.79 55.67 58.46
CA SER A 175 -29.84 57.03 57.91
C SER A 175 -29.11 57.14 56.58
N TRP A 176 -27.87 56.65 56.50
CA TRP A 176 -27.04 56.78 55.29
C TRP A 176 -27.60 55.93 54.15
N LYS A 177 -28.12 54.72 54.43
CA LYS A 177 -28.74 53.87 53.41
C LYS A 177 -30.08 54.43 52.92
N MET A 178 -30.90 54.98 53.80
CA MET A 178 -32.18 55.56 53.40
C MET A 178 -32.01 56.88 52.67
N ALA A 179 -31.00 57.69 53.00
CA ALA A 179 -30.64 58.87 52.21
C ALA A 179 -30.19 58.49 50.79
N LEU A 180 -29.44 57.38 50.65
CA LEU A 180 -29.01 56.85 49.34
C LEU A 180 -30.19 56.33 48.51
N ASP A 181 -31.09 55.54 49.11
CA ASP A 181 -32.25 54.97 48.41
C ASP A 181 -33.32 56.04 48.09
N LYS A 182 -33.55 57.01 48.99
CA LYS A 182 -34.68 57.95 48.92
C LYS A 182 -34.20 59.39 48.83
N LYS A 183 -34.21 59.93 47.60
CA LYS A 183 -33.91 61.35 47.30
C LYS A 183 -34.76 62.36 48.10
N LEU A 184 -35.94 61.96 48.58
CA LEU A 184 -36.79 62.76 49.46
C LEU A 184 -37.22 61.89 50.63
N LEU A 185 -36.83 62.28 51.84
CA LEU A 185 -37.29 61.68 53.09
C LEU A 185 -38.53 62.45 53.61
N PRO A 186 -39.44 61.78 54.35
CA PRO A 186 -40.64 62.42 54.90
C PRO A 186 -40.28 63.47 55.95
N LEU A 187 -41.09 64.53 56.07
CA LEU A 187 -41.02 65.42 57.23
C LEU A 187 -41.66 64.69 58.43
N VAL A 188 -40.93 64.55 59.53
CA VAL A 188 -41.30 63.71 60.67
C VAL A 188 -41.22 64.50 61.97
N ASP A 189 -42.21 64.31 62.84
CA ASP A 189 -42.16 64.72 64.24
C ASP A 189 -41.97 63.50 65.17
N ARG A 190 -41.70 63.77 66.45
CA ARG A 190 -41.48 62.72 67.48
C ARG A 190 -42.68 61.76 67.58
N ASN A 191 -43.90 62.26 67.38
CA ASN A 191 -45.11 61.48 67.54
C ASN A 191 -45.29 60.48 66.38
N LEU A 192 -45.02 60.91 65.15
CA LEU A 192 -45.04 60.04 63.98
C LEU A 192 -44.00 58.93 64.09
N LEU A 193 -42.76 59.24 64.50
CA LEU A 193 -41.76 58.19 64.74
C LEU A 193 -42.20 57.21 65.84
N TYR A 194 -42.84 57.67 66.92
CA TYR A 194 -43.38 56.77 67.96
C TYR A 194 -44.51 55.88 67.44
N GLN A 195 -45.41 56.42 66.60
CA GLN A 195 -46.50 55.66 65.99
C GLN A 195 -45.98 54.60 65.00
N CYS A 196 -44.95 54.90 64.21
CA CYS A 196 -44.36 53.96 63.25
C CYS A 196 -43.46 52.90 63.91
N SER A 197 -42.75 53.24 64.98
CA SER A 197 -41.71 52.37 65.56
C SER A 197 -42.11 51.64 66.84
N GLY A 198 -42.96 52.24 67.69
CA GLY A 198 -43.21 51.77 69.05
C GLY A 198 -41.97 51.73 69.95
N PHE A 199 -40.88 52.41 69.59
CA PHE A 199 -39.63 52.42 70.36
C PHE A 199 -39.79 53.15 71.69
N ILE A 200 -39.16 52.60 72.73
CA ILE A 200 -39.17 53.14 74.10
C ILE A 200 -38.08 54.22 74.27
N ASP A 201 -36.99 54.16 73.51
CA ASP A 201 -35.80 55.00 73.62
C ASP A 201 -35.68 56.10 72.55
N ILE A 202 -36.82 56.57 72.01
CA ILE A 202 -36.87 57.61 70.95
C ILE A 202 -36.14 58.89 71.36
N ASP A 203 -36.21 59.28 72.64
CA ASP A 203 -35.54 60.48 73.16
C ASP A 203 -33.99 60.38 73.12
N LYS A 204 -33.43 59.22 72.74
CA LYS A 204 -31.99 59.02 72.50
C LYS A 204 -31.62 59.00 71.01
N ILE A 205 -32.60 59.00 70.11
CA ILE A 205 -32.38 58.98 68.65
C ILE A 205 -32.21 60.41 68.17
N ASN A 206 -31.13 60.70 67.43
CA ASN A 206 -30.93 62.03 66.83
C ASN A 206 -32.15 62.40 65.96
N PRO A 207 -32.78 63.59 66.14
CA PRO A 207 -33.84 64.11 65.26
C PRO A 207 -33.54 64.00 63.76
N ASP A 208 -32.29 64.18 63.34
CA ASP A 208 -31.87 64.07 61.94
C ASP A 208 -32.10 62.67 61.34
N ALA A 209 -32.12 61.63 62.19
CA ALA A 209 -32.37 60.24 61.78
C ALA A 209 -33.86 59.88 61.71
N TRP A 210 -34.78 60.71 62.26
CA TRP A 210 -36.21 60.40 62.28
C TRP A 210 -36.84 60.27 60.87
N PRO A 211 -36.53 61.13 59.88
CA PRO A 211 -37.00 60.99 58.51
C PRO A 211 -36.61 59.65 57.87
N ALA A 212 -35.36 59.24 58.06
CA ALA A 212 -34.83 57.97 57.54
C ALA A 212 -35.47 56.76 58.23
N LEU A 213 -35.60 56.78 59.56
CA LEU A 213 -36.21 55.68 60.32
C LEU A 213 -37.69 55.50 59.99
N VAL A 214 -38.46 56.58 59.83
CA VAL A 214 -39.86 56.47 59.39
C VAL A 214 -39.94 55.94 57.96
N ALA A 215 -39.07 56.38 57.05
CA ALA A 215 -39.05 55.87 55.69
C ALA A 215 -38.71 54.37 55.63
N ASP A 216 -37.75 53.91 56.44
CA ASP A 216 -37.38 52.50 56.57
C ASP A 216 -38.51 51.64 57.17
N LEU A 217 -39.08 52.06 58.29
CA LEU A 217 -40.17 51.34 58.96
C LEU A 217 -41.44 51.30 58.10
N SER A 218 -41.69 52.35 57.31
CA SER A 218 -42.80 52.38 56.34
C SER A 218 -42.63 51.40 55.17
N ALA A 219 -41.42 50.85 54.97
CA ALA A 219 -41.17 49.81 53.98
C ALA A 219 -41.61 48.40 54.46
N GLY A 220 -42.03 48.25 55.73
CA GLY A 220 -42.59 47.01 56.28
C GLY A 220 -41.61 45.83 56.16
N ASP A 221 -42.02 44.78 55.44
CA ASP A 221 -41.22 43.58 55.15
C ASP A 221 -39.98 43.84 54.26
N ARG A 222 -39.66 45.12 53.94
CA ARG A 222 -38.41 45.55 53.29
C ARG A 222 -37.53 46.45 54.18
N SER A 223 -37.92 46.65 55.44
CA SER A 223 -37.19 47.47 56.42
C SER A 223 -35.84 46.86 56.80
N ILE A 224 -34.79 47.68 56.71
CA ILE A 224 -33.45 47.42 57.22
C ILE A 224 -33.52 47.14 58.72
N THR A 225 -34.29 47.93 59.47
CA THR A 225 -34.46 47.76 60.92
C THR A 225 -35.01 46.36 61.24
N ALA A 226 -36.03 45.91 60.50
CA ALA A 226 -36.62 44.59 60.70
C ALA A 226 -35.65 43.45 60.33
N PHE A 227 -34.98 43.52 59.18
CA PHE A 227 -34.08 42.45 58.74
C PHE A 227 -32.74 42.40 59.48
N ALA A 228 -32.10 43.55 59.73
CA ALA A 228 -30.77 43.58 60.34
C ALA A 228 -30.81 43.44 61.87
N PHE A 229 -31.87 43.92 62.54
CA PHE A 229 -31.94 43.95 64.00
C PHE A 229 -33.00 43.02 64.59
N GLY A 230 -33.91 42.47 63.78
CA GLY A 230 -35.04 41.67 64.22
C GLY A 230 -36.05 42.47 65.03
N PHE A 231 -36.95 41.77 65.72
CA PHE A 231 -37.94 42.39 66.59
C PHE A 231 -37.26 43.14 67.75
N THR A 232 -37.41 44.46 67.79
CA THR A 232 -36.97 45.27 68.93
C THR A 232 -37.95 46.38 69.27
N ARG A 233 -38.10 46.65 70.58
CA ARG A 233 -38.79 47.83 71.14
C ARG A 233 -37.83 48.85 71.74
N LEU A 234 -36.52 48.59 71.66
CA LEU A 234 -35.43 49.47 72.04
C LEU A 234 -34.49 49.54 70.85
N PHE A 235 -34.47 50.67 70.15
CA PHE A 235 -33.66 50.82 68.95
C PHE A 235 -32.16 50.75 69.29
N GLN A 236 -31.76 51.33 70.42
CA GLN A 236 -30.39 51.47 70.86
C GLN A 236 -29.55 52.20 69.78
N PRO A 237 -29.84 53.48 69.48
CA PRO A 237 -29.31 54.20 68.31
C PRO A 237 -27.79 54.11 68.18
N ASN A 238 -27.06 54.28 69.29
CA ASN A 238 -25.60 54.27 69.34
C ASN A 238 -24.99 52.87 69.49
N LYS A 239 -25.77 51.78 69.35
CA LYS A 239 -25.24 50.42 69.41
C LYS A 239 -24.42 50.12 68.15
N PRO A 240 -23.23 49.51 68.27
CA PRO A 240 -22.44 49.14 67.10
C PRO A 240 -23.11 48.03 66.29
N VAL A 241 -22.91 48.08 64.97
CA VAL A 241 -23.48 47.16 63.98
C VAL A 241 -22.41 46.16 63.51
N THR A 242 -22.80 44.91 63.25
CA THR A 242 -21.89 43.89 62.69
C THR A 242 -21.76 44.01 61.17
N LYS A 243 -20.68 43.49 60.60
CA LYS A 243 -20.45 43.49 59.15
C LYS A 243 -21.57 42.75 58.39
N ALA A 244 -22.11 41.67 58.93
CA ALA A 244 -23.25 40.97 58.32
C ALA A 244 -24.57 41.77 58.39
N GLN A 245 -24.82 42.51 59.48
CA GLN A 245 -25.96 43.42 59.57
C GLN A 245 -25.85 44.60 58.59
N ALA A 246 -24.62 45.11 58.39
CA ALA A 246 -24.35 46.12 57.38
C ALA A 246 -24.57 45.58 55.95
N ALA A 247 -24.17 44.34 55.68
CA ALA A 247 -24.47 43.66 54.42
C ALA A 247 -26.00 43.49 54.19
N VAL A 248 -26.76 43.09 55.22
CA VAL A 248 -28.22 43.04 55.15
C VAL A 248 -28.80 44.40 54.77
N ALA A 249 -28.36 45.49 55.40
CA ALA A 249 -28.83 46.84 55.08
C ALA A 249 -28.57 47.23 53.62
N LEU A 250 -27.37 46.93 53.09
CA LEU A 250 -26.99 47.17 51.70
C LEU A 250 -27.81 46.34 50.71
N THR A 251 -28.12 45.08 51.04
CA THR A 251 -28.96 44.21 50.20
C THR A 251 -30.46 44.51 50.27
N SER A 252 -30.90 45.27 51.28
CA SER A 252 -32.30 45.62 51.51
C SER A 252 -32.69 46.94 50.83
N GLY A 253 -33.99 47.26 50.85
CA GLY A 253 -34.52 48.50 50.24
C GLY A 253 -34.65 48.42 48.72
N ASP A 254 -34.48 49.55 48.04
CA ASP A 254 -34.77 49.68 46.60
C ASP A 254 -33.74 48.94 45.72
N GLY A 255 -32.52 48.72 46.22
CA GLY A 255 -31.45 48.00 45.53
C GLY A 255 -31.64 46.48 45.43
N ALA A 256 -32.57 45.89 46.20
CA ALA A 256 -32.76 44.44 46.27
C ALA A 256 -33.11 43.78 44.91
N GLU A 257 -33.96 44.43 44.12
CA GLU A 257 -34.36 43.99 42.77
C GLU A 257 -33.20 44.04 41.77
N ALA A 258 -32.30 45.01 41.93
CA ALA A 258 -31.11 45.12 41.09
C ALA A 258 -30.10 44.01 41.45
N ILE A 259 -29.89 43.75 42.74
CA ILE A 259 -29.03 42.67 43.25
C ILE A 259 -29.49 41.31 42.73
N SER A 260 -30.78 40.99 42.86
CA SER A 260 -31.32 39.71 42.38
C SER A 260 -31.20 39.56 40.86
N GLY A 261 -31.42 40.64 40.10
CA GLY A 261 -31.23 40.67 38.65
C GLY A 261 -29.77 40.52 38.20
N GLU A 262 -28.81 41.07 38.93
CA GLU A 262 -27.37 40.89 38.66
C GLU A 262 -26.90 39.48 39.03
N LEU A 263 -27.36 38.92 40.16
CA LEU A 263 -27.09 37.52 40.54
C LEU A 263 -27.60 36.54 39.48
N ALA A 264 -28.85 36.71 39.03
CA ALA A 264 -29.43 35.86 37.99
C ALA A 264 -28.66 35.98 36.65
N ARG A 265 -28.08 37.14 36.34
CA ARG A 265 -27.20 37.29 35.17
C ARG A 265 -25.90 36.52 35.36
N ILE A 266 -25.24 36.65 36.50
CA ILE A 266 -23.98 35.94 36.81
C ILE A 266 -24.19 34.42 36.80
N GLU A 267 -25.29 33.93 37.36
CA GLU A 267 -25.65 32.51 37.31
C GLU A 267 -25.84 32.03 35.87
N ALA A 268 -26.62 32.76 35.06
CA ALA A 268 -26.84 32.44 33.65
C ALA A 268 -25.55 32.50 32.80
N GLU A 269 -24.66 33.48 33.06
CA GLU A 269 -23.34 33.58 32.44
C GLU A 269 -22.45 32.37 32.81
N SER A 270 -22.43 31.97 34.08
CA SER A 270 -21.66 30.80 34.52
C SER A 270 -22.20 29.47 33.95
N LEU A 271 -23.53 29.34 33.83
CA LEU A 271 -24.14 28.19 33.17
C LEU A 271 -23.84 28.17 31.67
N ALA A 272 -23.89 29.32 30.99
CA ALA A 272 -23.48 29.44 29.60
C ALA A 272 -21.99 29.06 29.43
N GLU A 273 -21.11 29.54 30.29
CA GLU A 273 -19.68 29.21 30.26
C GLU A 273 -19.43 27.71 30.45
N THR A 274 -20.07 27.07 31.44
CA THR A 274 -19.92 25.61 31.65
C THR A 274 -20.44 24.79 30.45
N THR A 275 -21.52 25.20 29.79
CA THR A 275 -22.00 24.53 28.56
C THR A 275 -21.05 24.74 27.37
N VAL A 276 -20.48 25.93 27.20
CA VAL A 276 -19.46 26.22 26.18
C VAL A 276 -18.18 25.39 26.43
N ASN A 277 -17.74 25.30 27.68
CA ASN A 277 -16.57 24.49 28.07
C ASN A 277 -16.81 22.98 27.84
N ALA A 278 -18.03 22.48 28.07
CA ALA A 278 -18.40 21.10 27.72
C ALA A 278 -18.41 20.88 26.20
N HIS A 279 -18.94 21.82 25.41
CA HIS A 279 -18.97 21.73 23.95
C HIS A 279 -17.59 21.83 23.31
N THR A 280 -16.69 22.68 23.82
CA THR A 280 -15.30 22.77 23.33
C THR A 280 -14.51 21.50 23.64
N ALA A 281 -14.61 20.98 24.87
CA ALA A 281 -14.00 19.70 25.24
C ALA A 281 -14.50 18.53 24.37
N PHE A 282 -15.81 18.45 24.11
CA PHE A 282 -16.37 17.45 23.20
C PHE A 282 -15.88 17.63 21.75
N ALA A 283 -15.81 18.87 21.25
CA ALA A 283 -15.30 19.15 19.92
C ALA A 283 -13.82 18.76 19.77
N ASP A 284 -12.99 18.95 20.80
CA ASP A 284 -11.60 18.54 20.79
C ASP A 284 -11.42 17.02 20.86
N GLN A 285 -12.25 16.31 21.64
CA GLN A 285 -12.32 14.84 21.60
C GLN A 285 -12.70 14.33 20.19
N VAL A 286 -13.73 14.91 19.56
CA VAL A 286 -14.15 14.55 18.19
C VAL A 286 -13.03 14.81 17.18
N LYS A 287 -12.31 15.94 17.29
CA LYS A 287 -11.12 16.21 16.45
C LYS A 287 -10.03 15.16 16.67
N GLN A 288 -9.78 14.76 17.92
CA GLN A 288 -8.78 13.75 18.25
C GLN A 288 -9.13 12.39 17.65
N ASP A 289 -10.38 11.94 17.80
CA ASP A 289 -10.86 10.66 17.27
C ASP A 289 -10.89 10.64 15.74
N LEU A 290 -11.33 11.73 15.10
CA LEU A 290 -11.31 11.88 13.64
C LEU A 290 -9.88 11.91 13.09
N ASN A 291 -8.94 12.59 13.77
CA ASN A 291 -7.53 12.53 13.41
C ASN A 291 -6.94 11.12 13.61
N ALA A 292 -7.42 10.36 14.60
CA ALA A 292 -7.02 8.98 14.81
C ALA A 292 -7.58 8.02 13.75
N SER A 293 -8.80 8.23 13.24
CA SER A 293 -9.33 7.46 12.10
C SER A 293 -8.57 7.78 10.81
N TYR A 294 -8.38 9.07 10.48
CA TYR A 294 -7.60 9.44 9.29
C TYR A 294 -6.17 8.89 9.30
N ARG A 295 -5.51 8.81 10.47
CA ARG A 295 -4.19 8.18 10.58
C ARG A 295 -4.22 6.67 10.28
N LYS A 296 -5.29 5.96 10.64
CA LYS A 296 -5.47 4.53 10.30
C LYS A 296 -5.73 4.36 8.81
N ASP A 297 -6.62 5.17 8.24
CA ASP A 297 -6.96 5.10 6.81
C ASP A 297 -5.74 5.42 5.94
N LEU A 298 -4.97 6.45 6.31
CA LEU A 298 -3.70 6.78 5.65
C LEU A 298 -2.64 5.67 5.76
N ALA A 299 -2.63 4.88 6.85
CA ALA A 299 -1.74 3.73 6.97
C ALA A 299 -2.19 2.59 6.01
N ILE A 300 -3.48 2.29 5.97
CA ILE A 300 -4.06 1.27 5.07
C ILE A 300 -3.83 1.65 3.59
N GLU A 301 -4.03 2.91 3.20
CA GLU A 301 -3.76 3.36 1.83
C GLU A 301 -2.27 3.31 1.49
N ARG A 302 -1.37 3.63 2.44
CA ARG A 302 0.08 3.44 2.24
C ARG A 302 0.44 1.97 2.05
N GLU A 303 -0.16 1.05 2.81
CA GLU A 303 0.05 -0.39 2.64
C GLU A 303 -0.43 -0.87 1.26
N LYS A 304 -1.58 -0.40 0.77
CA LYS A 304 -2.08 -0.68 -0.59
C LYS A 304 -1.13 -0.15 -1.66
N ILE A 305 -0.67 1.10 -1.54
CA ILE A 305 0.28 1.71 -2.47
C ILE A 305 1.58 0.89 -2.51
N ASN A 306 2.16 0.55 -1.35
CA ASN A 306 3.37 -0.26 -1.26
C ASN A 306 3.19 -1.67 -1.87
N ALA A 307 2.00 -2.27 -1.77
CA ALA A 307 1.70 -3.56 -2.38
C ALA A 307 1.58 -3.45 -3.92
N LEU A 308 0.92 -2.40 -4.42
CA LEU A 308 0.82 -2.12 -5.86
C LEU A 308 2.19 -1.79 -6.48
N GLU A 309 3.03 -1.04 -5.77
CA GLU A 309 4.40 -0.72 -6.20
C GLU A 309 5.25 -1.99 -6.34
N LYS A 310 5.19 -2.91 -5.37
CA LYS A 310 5.86 -4.21 -5.47
C LYS A 310 5.39 -5.03 -6.67
N LEU A 311 4.08 -5.13 -6.89
CA LEU A 311 3.52 -5.85 -8.04
C LEU A 311 3.92 -5.20 -9.37
N ALA A 312 4.02 -3.87 -9.43
CA ALA A 312 4.50 -3.15 -10.61
C ALA A 312 6.00 -3.41 -10.88
N GLU A 313 6.82 -3.49 -9.83
CA GLU A 313 8.25 -3.76 -9.94
C GLU A 313 8.52 -5.23 -10.31
N GLU A 314 7.76 -6.18 -9.76
CA GLU A 314 7.75 -7.59 -10.18
C GLU A 314 7.37 -7.73 -11.67
N ALA A 315 6.32 -7.05 -12.11
CA ALA A 315 5.90 -7.04 -13.52
C ALA A 315 6.95 -6.38 -14.45
N ARG A 316 7.68 -5.36 -13.98
CA ARG A 316 8.81 -4.76 -14.72
C ARG A 316 9.95 -5.77 -14.90
N LEU A 317 10.34 -6.47 -13.84
CA LEU A 317 11.39 -7.49 -13.88
C LEU A 317 11.01 -8.68 -14.80
N GLU A 318 9.75 -9.13 -14.77
CA GLU A 318 9.27 -10.16 -15.70
C GLU A 318 9.31 -9.67 -17.15
N LEU A 319 8.88 -8.44 -17.42
CA LEU A 319 8.89 -7.85 -18.76
C LEU A 319 10.33 -7.68 -19.28
N GLU A 320 11.27 -7.26 -18.43
CA GLU A 320 12.70 -7.17 -18.75
C GLU A 320 13.29 -8.55 -19.08
N LYS A 321 12.99 -9.57 -18.28
CA LYS A 321 13.37 -10.95 -18.58
C LYS A 321 12.80 -11.41 -19.94
N LEU A 322 11.52 -11.15 -20.21
CA LEU A 322 10.90 -11.50 -21.51
C LEU A 322 11.48 -10.72 -22.70
N ARG A 323 12.01 -9.51 -22.48
CA ARG A 323 12.80 -8.77 -23.49
C ARG A 323 14.12 -9.47 -23.75
N THR A 324 14.90 -9.78 -22.72
CA THR A 324 16.19 -10.49 -22.89
C THR A 324 16.01 -11.85 -23.58
N GLU A 325 15.02 -12.66 -23.18
CA GLU A 325 14.70 -13.92 -23.86
C GLU A 325 14.28 -13.73 -25.33
N ARG A 326 13.60 -12.62 -25.66
CA ARG A 326 13.22 -12.30 -27.05
C ARG A 326 14.43 -11.86 -27.86
N GLU A 327 15.33 -11.07 -27.28
CA GLU A 327 16.57 -10.63 -27.90
C GLU A 327 17.51 -11.82 -28.15
N GLU A 328 17.65 -12.75 -27.20
CA GLU A 328 18.36 -14.01 -27.39
C GLU A 328 17.77 -14.85 -28.54
N LYS A 329 16.44 -15.02 -28.57
CA LYS A 329 15.75 -15.75 -29.66
C LYS A 329 15.94 -15.05 -31.02
N ASN A 330 15.88 -13.72 -31.07
CA ASN A 330 16.14 -12.94 -32.29
C ASN A 330 17.60 -13.09 -32.73
N ASN A 331 18.57 -13.02 -31.82
CA ASN A 331 19.99 -13.21 -32.11
C ASN A 331 20.26 -14.62 -32.65
N ALA A 332 19.64 -15.65 -32.06
CA ALA A 332 19.70 -17.03 -32.55
C ALA A 332 19.07 -17.18 -33.95
N LEU A 333 17.94 -16.50 -34.22
CA LEU A 333 17.33 -16.47 -35.55
C LEU A 333 18.21 -15.77 -36.59
N MET A 334 18.82 -14.63 -36.25
CA MET A 334 19.76 -13.92 -37.13
C MET A 334 21.00 -14.78 -37.44
N CYS A 335 21.55 -15.48 -36.43
CA CYS A 335 22.64 -16.43 -36.66
C CYS A 335 22.22 -17.62 -37.54
N GLY A 336 20.99 -18.11 -37.36
CA GLY A 336 20.41 -19.16 -38.20
C GLY A 336 20.19 -18.72 -39.65
N GLN A 337 19.70 -17.48 -39.86
CA GLN A 337 19.56 -16.87 -41.19
C GLN A 337 20.93 -16.73 -41.87
N ALA A 338 21.93 -16.15 -41.19
CA ALA A 338 23.28 -16.01 -41.72
C ALA A 338 23.93 -17.38 -42.06
N ALA A 339 23.65 -18.43 -41.28
CA ALA A 339 24.11 -19.78 -41.59
C ALA A 339 23.41 -20.36 -42.83
N VAL A 340 22.10 -20.16 -42.99
CA VAL A 340 21.34 -20.60 -44.18
C VAL A 340 21.79 -19.81 -45.43
N GLU A 341 22.07 -18.51 -45.29
CA GLU A 341 22.61 -17.68 -46.37
C GLU A 341 24.01 -18.16 -46.79
N ALA A 342 24.88 -18.50 -45.85
CA ALA A 342 26.20 -19.06 -46.14
C ALA A 342 26.13 -20.44 -46.85
N GLU A 343 25.22 -21.31 -46.44
CA GLU A 343 24.95 -22.58 -47.13
C GLU A 343 24.35 -22.34 -48.54
N MET A 344 23.43 -21.39 -48.69
CA MET A 344 22.90 -20.99 -50.00
C MET A 344 24.00 -20.43 -50.92
N GLU A 345 24.93 -19.64 -50.40
CA GLU A 345 26.10 -19.19 -51.15
C GLU A 345 26.97 -20.37 -51.57
N ALA A 346 27.23 -21.35 -50.70
CA ALA A 346 27.96 -22.57 -51.05
C ALA A 346 27.25 -23.36 -52.16
N PHE A 347 25.94 -23.56 -52.07
CA PHE A 347 25.15 -24.20 -53.14
C PHE A 347 25.17 -23.40 -54.45
N SER A 348 25.17 -22.06 -54.38
CA SER A 348 25.22 -21.22 -55.58
C SER A 348 26.57 -21.28 -56.31
N ARG A 349 27.66 -21.58 -55.58
CA ARG A 349 29.00 -21.81 -56.14
C ARG A 349 29.14 -23.22 -56.74
N ILE A 350 28.63 -24.25 -56.06
CA ILE A 350 28.75 -25.65 -56.51
C ILE A 350 27.79 -25.95 -57.68
N ARG A 351 26.64 -25.29 -57.77
CA ARG A 351 25.67 -25.50 -58.87
C ARG A 351 26.29 -25.36 -60.27
N PRO A 352 26.94 -24.23 -60.65
CA PRO A 352 27.54 -24.10 -61.98
C PRO A 352 28.64 -25.12 -62.24
N GLU A 353 29.43 -25.51 -61.22
CA GLU A 353 30.44 -26.57 -61.36
C GLU A 353 29.81 -27.92 -61.73
N VAL A 354 28.67 -28.26 -61.12
CA VAL A 354 27.92 -29.49 -61.41
C VAL A 354 27.20 -29.40 -62.77
N GLU A 355 26.68 -28.23 -63.14
CA GLU A 355 26.08 -27.99 -64.47
C GLU A 355 27.14 -28.09 -65.58
N GLU A 356 28.36 -27.57 -65.36
CA GLU A 356 29.50 -27.71 -66.26
C GLU A 356 29.94 -29.19 -66.40
N GLN A 357 30.03 -29.93 -65.29
CA GLN A 357 30.29 -31.38 -65.34
C GLN A 357 29.22 -32.15 -66.11
N LEU A 358 27.94 -31.78 -65.95
CA LEU A 358 26.83 -32.38 -66.70
C LEU A 358 26.91 -32.06 -68.19
N LEU A 359 27.24 -30.83 -68.56
CA LEU A 359 27.46 -30.42 -69.95
C LEU A 359 28.65 -31.16 -70.59
N SER A 360 29.75 -31.34 -69.86
CA SER A 360 30.89 -32.16 -70.30
C SER A 360 30.44 -33.60 -70.57
N LEU A 361 29.76 -34.24 -69.61
CA LEU A 361 29.26 -35.62 -69.78
C LEU A 361 28.23 -35.76 -70.92
N MET A 362 27.45 -34.71 -71.22
CA MET A 362 26.57 -34.69 -72.39
C MET A 362 27.37 -34.63 -73.70
N ASN A 363 28.45 -33.85 -73.77
CA ASN A 363 29.34 -33.82 -74.93
C ASN A 363 30.06 -35.15 -75.11
N ASP A 364 30.63 -35.72 -74.04
CA ASP A 364 31.28 -37.04 -74.05
C ASP A 364 30.32 -38.12 -74.55
N LYS A 365 29.05 -38.09 -74.11
CA LYS A 365 28.00 -39.00 -74.58
C LYS A 365 27.70 -38.84 -76.07
N ILE A 366 27.73 -37.61 -76.60
CA ILE A 366 27.56 -37.32 -78.02
C ILE A 366 28.76 -37.88 -78.81
N GLU A 367 29.99 -37.66 -78.35
CA GLU A 367 31.21 -38.21 -78.97
C GLU A 367 31.19 -39.75 -78.98
N ILE A 368 30.85 -40.39 -77.86
CA ILE A 368 30.67 -41.85 -77.76
C ILE A 368 29.60 -42.34 -78.75
N SER A 369 28.54 -41.56 -79.00
CA SER A 369 27.52 -41.94 -80.00
C SER A 369 28.04 -41.88 -81.44
N PHE A 370 28.86 -40.86 -81.77
CA PHE A 370 29.52 -40.77 -83.08
C PHE A 370 30.53 -41.90 -83.31
N GLU A 371 31.35 -42.23 -82.31
CA GLU A 371 32.29 -43.34 -82.41
C GLU A 371 31.59 -44.71 -82.45
N ARG A 372 30.48 -44.88 -81.72
CA ARG A 372 29.61 -46.06 -81.85
C ARG A 372 29.05 -46.20 -83.28
N ASP A 373 28.58 -45.13 -83.88
CA ASP A 373 28.07 -45.13 -85.26
C ASP A 373 29.19 -45.42 -86.26
N ARG A 374 30.39 -44.87 -86.06
CA ARG A 374 31.59 -45.16 -86.84
C ARG A 374 31.98 -46.65 -86.78
N ILE A 375 32.02 -47.23 -85.57
CA ILE A 375 32.24 -48.67 -85.37
C ILE A 375 31.15 -49.50 -86.06
N SER A 376 29.88 -49.04 -86.04
CA SER A 376 28.79 -49.73 -86.75
C SER A 376 28.96 -49.75 -88.27
N LYS A 377 29.53 -48.69 -88.86
CA LYS A 377 29.83 -48.62 -90.30
C LYS A 377 30.97 -49.57 -90.66
N LEU A 378 32.08 -49.52 -89.90
CA LEU A 378 33.21 -50.43 -90.08
C LEU A 378 32.79 -51.91 -89.94
N ARG A 379 31.88 -52.21 -89.00
CA ARG A 379 31.31 -53.55 -88.85
C ARG A 379 30.52 -53.98 -90.10
N LYS A 380 29.69 -53.11 -90.68
CA LYS A 380 28.96 -53.37 -91.94
C LYS A 380 29.88 -53.47 -93.16
N GLU A 381 31.07 -52.88 -93.11
CA GLU A 381 32.12 -53.05 -94.13
C GLU A 381 32.74 -54.44 -94.02
N ALA A 382 33.21 -54.83 -92.83
CA ALA A 382 33.73 -56.17 -92.57
C ALA A 382 32.70 -57.29 -92.84
N GLU A 383 31.41 -57.07 -92.54
CA GLU A 383 30.34 -58.01 -92.87
C GLU A 383 30.13 -58.16 -94.40
N ARG A 384 30.32 -57.08 -95.18
CA ARG A 384 30.31 -57.15 -96.66
C ARG A 384 31.55 -57.83 -97.23
N GLU A 385 32.73 -57.52 -96.70
CA GLU A 385 33.98 -58.16 -97.11
C GLU A 385 33.96 -59.67 -96.84
N ASN A 386 33.45 -60.10 -95.68
CA ASN A 386 33.24 -61.52 -95.38
C ASN A 386 32.26 -62.21 -96.35
N GLN A 387 31.22 -61.52 -96.84
CA GLN A 387 30.32 -62.06 -97.86
C GLN A 387 31.05 -62.24 -99.21
N VAL A 388 31.94 -61.33 -99.59
CA VAL A 388 32.77 -61.44 -100.80
C VAL A 388 33.79 -62.58 -100.65
N ILE A 389 34.42 -62.74 -99.48
CA ILE A 389 35.32 -63.86 -99.20
C ILE A 389 34.59 -65.21 -99.37
N ALA A 390 33.39 -65.34 -98.82
CA ALA A 390 32.58 -66.56 -98.96
C ALA A 390 32.17 -66.85 -100.43
N GLN A 391 32.00 -65.81 -101.27
CA GLN A 391 31.78 -65.98 -102.71
C GLN A 391 33.05 -66.49 -103.42
N LEU A 392 34.21 -65.90 -103.13
CA LEU A 392 35.50 -66.31 -103.70
C LEU A 392 35.91 -67.74 -103.28
N GLU A 393 35.61 -68.16 -102.04
CA GLU A 393 35.80 -69.54 -101.59
C GLU A 393 34.95 -70.54 -102.41
N TYR A 394 33.71 -70.17 -102.75
CA TYR A 394 32.85 -70.98 -103.61
C TYR A 394 33.39 -71.07 -105.05
N GLU A 395 33.87 -69.96 -105.62
CA GLU A 395 34.47 -69.92 -106.96
C GLU A 395 35.74 -70.78 -107.05
N LEU A 396 36.66 -70.66 -106.08
CA LEU A 396 37.87 -71.49 -105.99
C LEU A 396 37.56 -72.99 -105.88
N GLU A 397 36.50 -73.36 -105.17
CA GLU A 397 36.06 -74.75 -105.04
C GLU A 397 35.48 -75.31 -106.36
N VAL A 398 34.93 -74.46 -107.22
CA VAL A 398 34.52 -74.82 -108.60
C VAL A 398 35.75 -74.99 -109.50
N GLU A 399 36.70 -74.06 -109.49
CA GLU A 399 37.93 -74.17 -110.29
C GLU A 399 38.76 -75.41 -109.91
N ARG A 400 38.89 -75.69 -108.61
CA ARG A 400 39.56 -76.89 -108.08
C ARG A 400 38.95 -78.18 -108.63
N LYS A 401 37.62 -78.24 -108.79
CA LYS A 401 36.92 -79.38 -109.39
C LYS A 401 37.18 -79.49 -110.90
N ALA A 402 37.18 -78.36 -111.62
CA ALA A 402 37.50 -78.34 -113.05
C ALA A 402 38.93 -78.84 -113.34
N LEU A 403 39.93 -78.39 -112.56
CA LEU A 403 41.32 -78.82 -112.68
C LEU A 403 41.50 -80.32 -112.41
N SER A 404 40.73 -80.90 -111.47
CA SER A 404 40.74 -82.35 -111.22
C SER A 404 40.25 -83.16 -112.41
N VAL A 405 39.26 -82.66 -113.16
CA VAL A 405 38.72 -83.33 -114.37
C VAL A 405 39.72 -83.25 -115.52
N ALA A 406 40.34 -82.08 -115.74
CA ALA A 406 41.35 -81.89 -116.78
C ALA A 406 42.56 -82.82 -116.62
N ARG A 407 43.01 -83.05 -115.37
CA ARG A 407 44.11 -83.96 -115.06
C ARG A 407 43.78 -85.42 -115.42
N CYS A 408 42.58 -85.91 -115.09
CA CYS A 408 42.16 -87.27 -115.42
C CYS A 408 42.17 -87.53 -116.93
N TRP A 409 41.81 -86.53 -117.73
CA TRP A 409 41.79 -86.62 -119.19
C TRP A 409 43.22 -86.76 -119.77
N ALA A 410 44.17 -85.95 -119.28
CA ALA A 410 45.57 -86.01 -119.70
C ALA A 410 46.25 -87.36 -119.36
N GLU A 411 45.91 -87.96 -118.21
CA GLU A 411 46.49 -89.24 -117.77
C GLU A 411 46.00 -90.46 -118.60
N GLU A 412 44.81 -90.39 -119.22
CA GLU A 412 44.31 -91.44 -120.12
C GLU A 412 44.85 -91.33 -121.56
N GLU A 413 45.06 -90.13 -122.07
CA GLU A 413 45.61 -89.92 -123.42
C GLU A 413 47.05 -90.45 -123.53
N ALA A 414 47.87 -90.23 -122.49
CA ALA A 414 49.23 -90.73 -122.38
C ALA A 414 49.34 -92.27 -122.39
N LYS A 415 48.31 -93.00 -121.92
CA LYS A 415 48.27 -94.47 -121.96
C LYS A 415 48.00 -95.00 -123.37
N ARG A 416 47.24 -94.28 -124.20
CA ARG A 416 46.97 -94.66 -125.59
C ARG A 416 48.22 -94.52 -126.47
N ALA A 417 48.97 -93.42 -126.35
CA ALA A 417 50.22 -93.20 -127.08
C ALA A 417 51.25 -94.35 -126.87
N ARG A 418 51.44 -94.79 -125.62
CA ARG A 418 52.40 -95.86 -125.27
C ARG A 418 52.07 -97.25 -125.85
N LYS A 419 50.83 -97.49 -126.30
CA LYS A 419 50.46 -98.74 -126.98
C LYS A 419 50.84 -98.73 -128.46
N GLN A 420 50.84 -97.57 -129.12
CA GLN A 420 51.20 -97.47 -130.54
C GLN A 420 52.69 -97.65 -130.80
N THR A 421 53.55 -97.20 -129.86
CA THR A 421 55.03 -97.31 -130.02
C THR A 421 55.52 -98.76 -130.07
N ARG A 422 54.96 -99.64 -129.22
CA ARG A 422 55.37 -101.06 -129.16
C ARG A 422 55.03 -101.85 -130.42
N ALA A 423 53.94 -101.50 -131.10
CA ALA A 423 53.54 -102.16 -132.35
C ALA A 423 54.48 -101.83 -133.53
N LEU A 424 55.20 -100.70 -133.48
CA LEU A 424 56.12 -100.28 -134.54
C LEU A 424 57.50 -100.93 -134.41
N GLU A 425 57.95 -101.27 -133.19
CA GLU A 425 59.24 -101.94 -132.97
C GLU A 425 59.28 -103.41 -133.45
N GLU A 426 58.16 -104.13 -133.34
CA GLU A 426 58.10 -105.55 -133.73
C GLU A 426 58.12 -105.72 -135.26
N ALA A 427 57.47 -104.82 -136.01
CA ALA A 427 57.53 -104.78 -137.46
C ALA A 427 58.96 -104.55 -137.99
N ARG A 428 59.76 -103.71 -137.32
CA ARG A 428 61.12 -103.36 -137.72
C ARG A 428 62.06 -104.58 -137.82
N LYS A 429 61.93 -105.56 -136.92
CA LYS A 429 62.80 -106.75 -136.86
C LYS A 429 62.53 -107.79 -137.95
N GLN A 430 61.38 -107.73 -138.63
CA GLN A 430 61.05 -108.68 -139.70
C GLN A 430 61.62 -108.26 -141.07
N TRP A 431 61.91 -106.96 -141.25
CA TRP A 431 62.31 -106.38 -142.53
C TRP A 431 63.84 -106.47 -142.75
N GLU A 432 64.59 -106.70 -141.68
CA GLU A 432 66.06 -106.86 -141.66
C GLU A 432 66.53 -108.15 -142.37
N LYS A 433 65.64 -109.14 -142.59
CA LYS A 433 65.97 -110.42 -143.24
C LYS A 433 65.88 -110.44 -144.78
N TYR A 434 65.31 -109.41 -145.40
CA TYR A 434 65.07 -109.38 -146.86
C TYR A 434 65.86 -108.31 -147.62
N GLY A 435 66.92 -107.76 -147.02
CA GLY A 435 67.96 -107.03 -147.76
C GLY A 435 67.52 -105.71 -148.41
N ILE A 436 66.57 -104.99 -147.80
CA ILE A 436 66.16 -103.65 -148.25
C ILE A 436 66.57 -102.60 -147.21
N ARG A 437 67.26 -101.55 -147.67
CA ARG A 437 67.77 -100.44 -146.85
C ARG A 437 66.84 -99.24 -147.01
N VAL A 438 66.23 -98.78 -145.91
CA VAL A 438 65.40 -97.57 -145.87
C VAL A 438 66.03 -96.58 -144.91
N ILE A 439 66.13 -95.32 -145.33
CA ILE A 439 66.73 -94.21 -144.59
C ILE A 439 65.62 -93.24 -144.20
N VAL A 440 65.56 -92.87 -142.92
CA VAL A 440 64.83 -91.73 -142.39
C VAL A 440 65.72 -91.15 -141.29
N ASP A 441 66.35 -90.01 -141.56
CA ASP A 441 67.24 -89.36 -140.62
C ASP A 441 66.46 -88.37 -139.73
N ASP A 442 66.53 -88.66 -138.43
CA ASP A 442 66.90 -87.76 -137.34
C ASP A 442 66.11 -86.45 -137.09
N LEU A 443 65.21 -86.56 -136.09
CA LEU A 443 64.74 -85.42 -135.29
C LEU A 443 65.49 -85.39 -133.96
N GLN A 444 66.25 -84.32 -133.75
CA GLN A 444 67.22 -84.20 -132.66
C GLN A 444 66.61 -83.48 -131.44
N ASP A 445 66.61 -84.17 -130.30
CA ASP A 445 66.52 -83.54 -128.98
C ASP A 445 67.80 -82.71 -128.74
N ASP A 446 67.68 -81.54 -128.10
CA ASP A 446 68.69 -81.21 -127.10
C ASP A 446 68.21 -80.23 -126.04
N ALA A 447 68.76 -80.40 -124.83
CA ALA A 447 68.43 -79.62 -123.66
C ALA A 447 69.45 -78.52 -123.40
N SER A 448 69.05 -77.53 -122.58
CA SER A 448 69.92 -76.58 -121.88
C SER A 448 70.66 -75.52 -122.72
N THR A 449 70.46 -74.24 -122.38
CA THR A 449 71.48 -73.40 -121.71
C THR A 449 70.89 -72.02 -121.42
N ARG A 450 70.92 -71.61 -120.14
CA ARG A 450 70.53 -70.27 -119.65
C ARG A 450 71.73 -69.32 -119.82
N PRO A 451 71.54 -68.03 -120.13
CA PRO A 451 71.38 -67.01 -119.06
C PRO A 451 70.36 -65.90 -119.45
N THR A 452 69.77 -65.07 -118.58
CA THR A 452 70.43 -63.99 -117.82
C THR A 452 69.44 -63.33 -116.84
N TRP A 453 69.70 -63.46 -115.53
CA TRP A 453 69.55 -62.47 -114.42
C TRP A 453 68.23 -61.64 -114.25
N LEU A 454 67.43 -61.91 -113.18
CA LEU A 454 67.28 -61.12 -111.91
C LEU A 454 66.36 -59.87 -111.99
N ARG A 455 65.50 -59.49 -111.02
CA ARG A 455 65.13 -59.94 -109.64
C ARG A 455 63.57 -59.97 -109.55
N ALA A 456 62.87 -60.48 -108.51
CA ALA A 456 63.27 -60.92 -107.17
C ALA A 456 62.49 -62.18 -106.72
N TRP A 457 63.11 -62.97 -105.85
CA TRP A 457 62.64 -64.25 -105.32
C TRP A 457 62.82 -64.26 -103.80
N LYS A 458 61.77 -64.60 -103.03
CA LYS A 458 61.80 -65.41 -101.79
C LYS A 458 60.40 -65.52 -101.14
N PRO A 459 59.90 -66.75 -100.96
CA PRO A 459 59.91 -67.50 -99.68
C PRO A 459 61.10 -68.51 -99.67
N PRO A 460 61.32 -69.40 -98.67
CA PRO A 460 60.63 -69.67 -97.37
C PRO A 460 61.60 -69.30 -96.19
N PRO A 461 61.63 -69.88 -94.95
CA PRO A 461 60.85 -70.96 -94.31
C PRO A 461 60.40 -70.72 -92.84
N MET A 462 59.90 -71.78 -92.19
CA MET A 462 59.83 -71.97 -90.72
C MET A 462 61.21 -72.24 -90.13
N GLU A 463 61.51 -71.70 -88.93
CA GLU A 463 62.18 -72.37 -87.78
C GLU A 463 62.33 -71.39 -86.57
N GLY A 464 61.27 -70.65 -86.22
CA GLY A 464 61.37 -69.55 -85.22
C GLY A 464 60.17 -69.35 -84.29
N THR A 465 59.11 -70.15 -84.45
CA THR A 465 57.83 -69.95 -83.76
C THR A 465 57.76 -70.61 -82.39
N ILE A 466 58.56 -71.65 -82.14
CA ILE A 466 58.49 -72.46 -80.91
C ILE A 466 59.11 -71.70 -79.71
N ALA A 467 60.34 -71.20 -79.84
CA ALA A 467 61.01 -70.43 -78.77
C ALA A 467 60.24 -69.15 -78.36
N ARG A 468 59.48 -68.55 -79.28
CA ARG A 468 58.65 -67.36 -79.00
C ARG A 468 57.37 -67.74 -78.22
N ALA A 469 56.82 -68.93 -78.43
CA ALA A 469 55.67 -69.44 -77.67
C ALA A 469 56.06 -69.75 -76.22
N GLU A 470 57.17 -70.45 -75.98
CA GLU A 470 57.67 -70.76 -74.63
C GLU A 470 57.96 -69.49 -73.81
N THR A 471 58.58 -68.47 -74.45
CA THR A 471 58.84 -67.16 -73.83
C THR A 471 57.53 -66.43 -73.43
N ILE A 472 56.44 -66.62 -74.17
CA ILE A 472 55.13 -66.04 -73.85
C ILE A 472 54.42 -66.84 -72.74
N VAL A 473 54.56 -68.17 -72.72
CA VAL A 473 53.99 -69.03 -71.68
C VAL A 473 54.63 -68.74 -70.31
N GLU A 474 55.96 -68.56 -70.23
CA GLU A 474 56.59 -68.15 -68.96
C GLU A 474 56.20 -66.72 -68.57
N LYS A 475 56.09 -65.78 -69.52
CA LYS A 475 55.52 -64.44 -69.22
C LYS A 475 54.08 -64.53 -68.70
N LEU A 476 53.25 -65.43 -69.21
CA LEU A 476 51.90 -65.68 -68.68
C LEU A 476 51.92 -66.31 -67.29
N LYS A 477 52.83 -67.24 -66.99
CA LYS A 477 53.00 -67.77 -65.63
C LYS A 477 53.44 -66.69 -64.63
N THR A 478 54.39 -65.83 -65.00
CA THR A 478 54.82 -64.71 -64.14
C THR A 478 53.68 -63.71 -63.92
N MET A 479 52.94 -63.32 -64.95
CA MET A 479 51.75 -62.45 -64.80
C MET A 479 50.63 -63.11 -63.99
N ALA A 480 50.41 -64.42 -64.09
CA ALA A 480 49.44 -65.15 -63.28
C ALA A 480 49.85 -65.20 -61.79
N ALA A 481 51.14 -65.40 -61.50
CA ALA A 481 51.66 -65.32 -60.15
C ALA A 481 51.54 -63.90 -59.56
N GLU A 482 51.81 -62.87 -60.37
CA GLU A 482 51.68 -61.46 -59.97
C GLU A 482 50.21 -61.05 -59.74
N LEU A 483 49.28 -61.49 -60.59
CA LEU A 483 47.83 -61.31 -60.39
C LEU A 483 47.35 -61.98 -59.08
N LYS A 484 47.82 -63.20 -58.79
CA LYS A 484 47.49 -63.93 -57.57
C LYS A 484 48.02 -63.22 -56.31
N LEU A 485 49.20 -62.61 -56.38
CA LEU A 485 49.74 -61.82 -55.27
C LEU A 485 48.94 -60.52 -55.08
N ARG A 486 48.65 -59.79 -56.17
CA ARG A 486 47.89 -58.53 -56.13
C ARG A 486 46.46 -58.74 -55.63
N SER A 487 45.76 -59.81 -56.04
CA SER A 487 44.39 -60.09 -55.56
C SER A 487 44.36 -60.47 -54.07
N ASN A 488 45.33 -61.26 -53.59
CA ASN A 488 45.45 -61.57 -52.17
C ASN A 488 45.66 -60.31 -51.30
N ILE A 489 46.47 -59.35 -51.75
CA ILE A 489 46.70 -58.08 -51.02
C ILE A 489 45.42 -57.23 -50.94
N VAL A 490 44.58 -57.23 -52.00
CA VAL A 490 43.30 -56.53 -52.01
C VAL A 490 42.27 -57.24 -51.10
N MET A 491 42.22 -58.57 -51.16
CA MET A 491 41.36 -59.39 -50.28
C MET A 491 41.72 -59.22 -48.81
N GLU A 492 43.01 -59.22 -48.46
CA GLU A 492 43.50 -58.99 -47.10
C GLU A 492 43.08 -57.61 -46.57
N LYS A 493 43.22 -56.56 -47.38
CA LYS A 493 42.73 -55.20 -47.03
C LYS A 493 41.21 -55.17 -46.83
N PHE A 494 40.45 -55.90 -47.64
CA PHE A 494 38.99 -55.99 -47.49
C PHE A 494 38.59 -56.73 -46.20
N ILE A 495 39.25 -57.86 -45.90
CA ILE A 495 39.06 -58.63 -44.66
C ILE A 495 39.38 -57.75 -43.43
N GLN A 496 40.50 -57.02 -43.45
CA GLN A 496 40.86 -56.10 -42.36
C GLN A 496 39.82 -54.98 -42.16
N LYS A 497 39.25 -54.44 -43.25
CA LYS A 497 38.15 -53.47 -43.20
C LYS A 497 36.91 -54.07 -42.54
N MET A 498 36.51 -55.28 -42.94
CA MET A 498 35.37 -56.01 -42.37
C MET A 498 35.57 -56.33 -40.88
N VAL A 499 36.77 -56.78 -40.47
CA VAL A 499 37.10 -57.03 -39.06
C VAL A 499 37.05 -55.75 -38.23
N SER A 500 37.46 -54.60 -38.78
CA SER A 500 37.34 -53.30 -38.10
C SER A 500 35.87 -52.88 -37.88
N LEU A 501 35.01 -53.14 -38.87
CA LEU A 501 33.56 -52.90 -38.81
C LEU A 501 32.88 -53.79 -37.75
N VAL A 502 33.19 -55.09 -37.73
CA VAL A 502 32.67 -56.04 -36.73
C VAL A 502 33.12 -55.64 -35.31
N ARG A 503 34.35 -55.15 -35.14
CA ARG A 503 34.83 -54.65 -33.84
C ARG A 503 34.06 -53.40 -33.40
N ALA A 504 33.85 -52.44 -34.28
CA ALA A 504 33.08 -51.23 -34.00
C ALA A 504 31.62 -51.54 -33.62
N LEU A 505 30.97 -52.46 -34.35
CA LEU A 505 29.61 -52.92 -34.04
C LEU A 505 29.53 -53.68 -32.69
N LYS A 506 30.51 -54.54 -32.39
CA LYS A 506 30.56 -55.23 -31.08
C LYS A 506 30.74 -54.24 -29.93
N GLN A 507 31.51 -53.17 -30.15
CA GLN A 507 31.72 -52.11 -29.17
C GLN A 507 30.44 -51.26 -28.99
N SER A 508 29.75 -50.86 -30.05
CA SER A 508 28.49 -50.10 -29.95
C SER A 508 27.38 -50.89 -29.25
N VAL A 509 27.21 -52.18 -29.55
CA VAL A 509 26.29 -53.08 -28.84
C VAL A 509 26.62 -53.17 -27.35
N SER A 510 27.90 -53.28 -26.98
CA SER A 510 28.32 -53.32 -25.57
C SER A 510 28.04 -52.00 -24.83
N THR A 511 28.17 -50.85 -25.48
CA THR A 511 27.86 -49.54 -24.88
C THR A 511 26.36 -49.29 -24.77
N ALA A 512 25.57 -49.74 -25.75
CA ALA A 512 24.11 -49.68 -25.68
C ALA A 512 23.56 -50.57 -24.55
N SER A 513 24.10 -51.78 -24.40
CA SER A 513 23.74 -52.71 -23.32
C SER A 513 24.02 -52.12 -21.93
N LYS A 514 25.21 -51.52 -21.71
CA LYS A 514 25.54 -50.85 -20.44
C LYS A 514 24.60 -49.68 -20.13
N ARG A 515 24.34 -48.80 -21.11
CA ARG A 515 23.39 -47.68 -20.94
C ARG A 515 21.97 -48.15 -20.61
N ALA A 516 21.50 -49.22 -21.26
CA ALA A 516 20.19 -49.80 -20.94
C ALA A 516 20.14 -50.34 -19.49
N GLN A 517 21.23 -50.98 -19.04
CA GLN A 517 21.34 -51.53 -17.68
C GLN A 517 21.42 -50.42 -16.60
N GLU A 518 22.12 -49.32 -16.88
CA GLU A 518 22.16 -48.12 -16.05
C GLU A 518 20.79 -47.44 -15.94
N ILE A 519 20.11 -47.19 -17.07
CA ILE A 519 18.76 -46.61 -17.11
C ILE A 519 17.78 -47.49 -16.34
N HIS A 520 17.84 -48.81 -16.51
CA HIS A 520 17.01 -49.77 -15.77
C HIS A 520 17.27 -49.72 -14.25
N GLY A 521 18.53 -49.58 -13.81
CA GLY A 521 18.88 -49.38 -12.40
C GLY A 521 18.34 -48.07 -11.83
N ILE A 522 18.37 -46.99 -12.60
CA ILE A 522 17.78 -45.68 -12.22
C ILE A 522 16.25 -45.79 -12.11
N VAL A 523 15.58 -46.44 -13.07
CA VAL A 523 14.12 -46.61 -13.05
C VAL A 523 13.68 -47.47 -11.86
N ILE A 524 14.32 -48.62 -11.60
CA ILE A 524 13.98 -49.48 -10.45
C ILE A 524 14.23 -48.76 -9.13
N SER A 525 15.35 -48.04 -8.97
CA SER A 525 15.65 -47.33 -7.72
C SER A 525 14.68 -46.15 -7.47
N LYS A 526 14.28 -45.42 -8.52
CA LYS A 526 13.29 -44.34 -8.42
C LYS A 526 11.88 -44.87 -8.11
N ALA A 527 11.46 -45.95 -8.78
CA ALA A 527 10.19 -46.62 -8.47
C ALA A 527 10.16 -47.17 -7.05
N ARG A 528 11.26 -47.78 -6.58
CA ARG A 528 11.36 -48.31 -5.20
C ARG A 528 11.33 -47.21 -4.13
N LYS A 529 11.90 -46.04 -4.39
CA LYS A 529 11.76 -44.86 -3.51
C LYS A 529 10.30 -44.41 -3.42
N SER A 530 9.65 -44.19 -4.56
CA SER A 530 8.24 -43.77 -4.61
C SER A 530 7.28 -44.78 -3.94
N VAL A 531 7.50 -46.09 -4.12
CA VAL A 531 6.73 -47.16 -3.44
C VAL A 531 6.96 -47.16 -1.92
N ASN A 532 8.14 -46.78 -1.44
CA ASN A 532 8.41 -46.65 -0.01
C ASN A 532 7.79 -45.36 0.58
N GLU A 533 7.90 -44.22 -0.10
CA GLU A 533 7.25 -42.95 0.27
C GLU A 533 5.71 -43.11 0.35
N LEU A 534 5.10 -43.81 -0.61
CA LEU A 534 3.68 -44.18 -0.56
C LEU A 534 3.34 -45.11 0.62
N CYS A 535 4.27 -45.97 1.03
CA CYS A 535 4.08 -46.87 2.16
C CYS A 535 4.12 -46.12 3.50
N GLU A 536 5.03 -45.15 3.65
CA GLU A 536 5.10 -44.27 4.82
C GLU A 536 3.81 -43.43 4.93
N ASN A 537 3.40 -42.78 3.84
CA ASN A 537 2.16 -41.99 3.79
C ASN A 537 0.88 -42.82 4.07
N ALA A 538 0.83 -44.08 3.62
CA ALA A 538 -0.30 -44.98 3.90
C ALA A 538 -0.40 -45.42 5.38
N SER A 539 0.64 -45.17 6.20
CA SER A 539 0.63 -45.45 7.65
C SER A 539 -0.33 -44.53 8.41
N GLY A 540 -0.50 -43.29 7.95
CA GLY A 540 -1.29 -42.26 8.62
C GLY A 540 -2.80 -42.22 8.30
N LEU A 541 -3.31 -43.13 7.44
CA LEU A 541 -4.72 -43.13 7.05
C LEU A 541 -5.59 -44.13 7.83
N ASN A 542 -6.85 -43.73 8.06
CA ASN A 542 -7.90 -44.53 8.70
C ASN A 542 -8.02 -45.94 8.10
N SER A 543 -8.29 -46.91 8.99
CA SER A 543 -8.11 -48.36 8.78
C SER A 543 -8.62 -48.90 7.44
N ARG A 544 -9.82 -48.48 7.00
CA ARG A 544 -10.48 -48.97 5.78
C ARG A 544 -9.84 -48.45 4.49
N VAL A 545 -9.28 -47.24 4.47
CA VAL A 545 -8.54 -46.70 3.31
C VAL A 545 -7.08 -47.18 3.34
N GLY A 546 -6.46 -47.15 4.52
CA GLY A 546 -5.10 -47.65 4.72
C GLY A 546 -4.93 -49.13 4.33
N HIS A 547 -5.94 -49.98 4.54
CA HIS A 547 -5.89 -51.39 4.12
C HIS A 547 -5.94 -51.56 2.59
N SER A 548 -6.66 -50.69 1.86
CA SER A 548 -6.67 -50.72 0.40
C SER A 548 -5.34 -50.23 -0.19
N ALA A 549 -4.84 -49.10 0.34
CA ALA A 549 -3.54 -48.55 -0.04
C ALA A 549 -2.39 -49.54 0.23
N ARG A 550 -2.38 -50.20 1.41
CA ARG A 550 -1.39 -51.24 1.73
C ARG A 550 -1.45 -52.46 0.80
N ARG A 551 -2.62 -52.84 0.30
CA ARG A 551 -2.76 -53.91 -0.70
C ARG A 551 -2.15 -53.47 -2.04
N ALA A 552 -2.54 -52.31 -2.56
CA ALA A 552 -1.99 -51.77 -3.80
C ALA A 552 -0.45 -51.59 -3.76
N VAL A 553 0.10 -51.12 -2.64
CA VAL A 553 1.55 -51.01 -2.42
C VAL A 553 2.24 -52.39 -2.41
N LYS A 554 1.60 -53.43 -1.87
CA LYS A 554 2.11 -54.80 -1.91
C LYS A 554 2.09 -55.36 -3.34
N ASP A 555 0.98 -55.19 -4.05
CA ASP A 555 0.82 -55.67 -5.43
C ASP A 555 1.83 -54.98 -6.39
N CYS A 556 2.07 -53.67 -6.20
CA CYS A 556 3.09 -52.93 -6.95
C CYS A 556 4.52 -53.41 -6.63
N ARG A 557 4.80 -53.76 -5.37
CA ARG A 557 6.11 -54.30 -4.93
C ARG A 557 6.35 -55.69 -5.52
N GLU A 558 5.32 -56.51 -5.61
CA GLU A 558 5.37 -57.85 -6.20
C GLU A 558 5.56 -57.76 -7.73
N GLY A 559 4.84 -56.86 -8.40
CA GLY A 559 5.06 -56.53 -9.82
C GLY A 559 6.49 -56.05 -10.13
N LEU A 560 7.09 -55.23 -9.26
CA LEU A 560 8.47 -54.77 -9.42
C LEU A 560 9.50 -55.91 -9.34
N GLU A 561 9.30 -56.89 -8.45
CA GLU A 561 10.16 -58.07 -8.37
C GLU A 561 9.97 -59.03 -9.56
N ILE A 562 8.76 -59.15 -10.11
CA ILE A 562 8.50 -59.90 -11.36
C ILE A 562 9.23 -59.26 -12.56
N ILE A 563 9.18 -57.93 -12.70
CA ILE A 563 9.92 -57.20 -13.75
C ILE A 563 11.43 -57.42 -13.60
N LYS A 564 11.95 -57.32 -12.37
CA LYS A 564 13.36 -57.54 -12.04
C LYS A 564 13.83 -58.98 -12.32
N GLN A 565 12.96 -59.99 -12.26
CA GLN A 565 13.30 -61.36 -12.65
C GLN A 565 13.28 -61.56 -14.17
N ARG A 566 12.34 -60.95 -14.91
CA ARG A 566 12.22 -61.13 -16.38
C ARG A 566 13.39 -60.59 -17.21
N PHE A 567 14.25 -59.75 -16.63
CA PHE A 567 15.42 -59.15 -17.30
C PHE A 567 16.76 -59.59 -16.68
N LYS A 568 16.80 -60.80 -16.11
CA LYS A 568 18.02 -61.40 -15.52
C LYS A 568 18.61 -62.58 -16.32
N THR A 569 18.08 -62.82 -17.52
CA THR A 569 18.59 -63.69 -18.58
C THR A 569 18.97 -62.83 -19.78
#